data_AF-A0A2W4SV52-F1
#
_entry.id   AF-A0A2W4SV52-F1
#
_cell.length_a   1.000
_cell.length_b   1.000
_cell.length_c   1.000
_cell.angle_alpha   90.00
_cell.angle_beta   90.00
_cell.angle_gamma   90.00
#
_symmetry.space_group_name_H-M   'P 1'
#
loop_
_entity.id
_entity.type
_entity.pdbx_description
1 polymer ?
#
loop_
_entity_poly.entity_id
_entity_poly.type
_entity_poly.pdbx_seq_one_letter_code
_entity_poly.pdbx_strand_id
1 'polypeptide(L)' 'MTRAMILGCSGPELTEAERAFFAEVRPWGFILFRRNVDSPEQVLALTQALRDSIDDPLAPILIDQEGGGPS' A
#
# COMPACT_ATOMS: atom_id res chain seq x y z
N MET A 1 -4.50 -17.89 2.57
CA MET A 1 -3.23 -17.95 3.33
C MET A 1 -2.44 -16.71 2.99
N THR A 2 -1.95 -15.98 4.00
CA THR A 2 -1.07 -14.83 3.80
C THR A 2 0.28 -15.29 3.26
N ARG A 3 0.79 -14.64 2.21
CA ARG A 3 2.09 -14.96 1.61
C ARG A 3 3.19 -14.13 2.24
N ALA A 4 4.39 -14.71 2.39
CA ALA A 4 5.58 -14.01 2.88
C ALA A 4 6.15 -13.06 1.80
N MET A 5 5.40 -12.01 1.49
CA MET A 5 5.68 -11.03 0.43
C MET A 5 5.25 -9.63 0.89
N ILE A 6 5.99 -8.61 0.46
CA ILE A 6 5.63 -7.20 0.56
C ILE A 6 5.40 -6.67 -0.85
N LEU A 7 4.29 -5.97 -1.07
CA LEU A 7 3.93 -5.40 -2.38
C LEU A 7 3.74 -3.89 -2.31
N GLY A 8 3.99 -3.20 -3.42
CA GLY A 8 3.63 -1.78 -3.60
C GLY A 8 2.42 -1.62 -4.52
N CYS A 9 1.88 -0.42 -4.57
CA CYS A 9 0.87 -0.02 -5.56
C CYS A 9 1.45 1.01 -6.55
N SER A 10 0.76 1.13 -7.68
CA SER A 10 1.21 1.94 -8.81
C SER A 10 1.15 3.45 -8.55
N GLY A 11 0.17 3.92 -7.76
CA GLY A 11 -0.08 5.35 -7.53
C GLY A 11 -0.68 5.66 -6.16
N PRO A 12 -1.28 6.86 -5.99
CA PRO A 12 -1.84 7.31 -4.71
C PRO A 12 -3.19 6.66 -4.36
N GLU A 13 -3.80 5.93 -5.29
CA GLU A 13 -5.07 5.24 -5.10
C GLU A 13 -5.00 3.84 -5.71
N LEU A 14 -5.76 2.90 -5.13
CA LEU A 14 -5.86 1.56 -5.67
C LEU A 14 -6.83 1.51 -6.83
N THR A 15 -6.36 0.99 -7.96
CA THR A 15 -7.23 0.55 -9.05
C THR A 15 -8.03 -0.70 -8.64
N GLU A 16 -9.14 -0.93 -9.34
CA GLU A 16 -9.93 -2.16 -9.13
C GLU A 16 -9.11 -3.43 -9.42
N ALA A 17 -8.23 -3.37 -10.42
CA ALA A 17 -7.33 -4.47 -10.76
C ALA A 17 -6.34 -4.76 -9.62
N GLU A 18 -5.76 -3.74 -8.99
CA GLU A 18 -4.88 -3.93 -7.83
C GLU A 18 -5.64 -4.49 -6.64
N ARG A 19 -6.87 -4.03 -6.37
CA ARG A 19 -7.71 -4.59 -5.30
C ARG A 19 -7.96 -6.08 -5.50
N ALA A 20 -8.41 -6.46 -6.70
CA ALA A 20 -8.66 -7.86 -7.03
C ALA A 20 -7.38 -8.72 -6.92
N PHE A 21 -6.26 -8.20 -7.43
CA PHE A 21 -4.96 -8.86 -7.36
C PHE A 21 -4.49 -9.05 -5.91
N PHE A 22 -4.59 -8.03 -5.07
CA PHE A 22 -4.19 -8.13 -3.66
C PHE A 22 -5.09 -9.09 -2.88
N ALA A 23 -6.40 -9.08 -3.14
CA ALA A 23 -7.33 -10.02 -2.52
C ALA A 23 -7.00 -11.49 -2.86
N GLU A 24 -6.53 -11.76 -4.09
CA GLU A 24 -6.08 -13.09 -4.50
C GLU A 24 -4.73 -13.48 -3.90
N VAL A 25 -3.76 -12.55 -3.94
CA VAL A 25 -2.38 -12.83 -3.52
C VAL A 25 -2.23 -12.87 -2.00
N ARG A 26 -2.91 -11.96 -1.29
CA ARG A 26 -2.82 -11.73 0.17
C ARG A 26 -1.38 -11.63 0.67
N PRO A 27 -0.63 -10.57 0.29
CA PRO A 27 0.70 -10.31 0.84
C PRO A 27 0.68 -10.15 2.37
N TRP A 28 1.84 -10.29 3.01
CA TRP A 28 1.98 -10.03 4.44
C TRP A 28 1.78 -8.55 4.77
N GLY A 29 2.17 -7.67 3.86
CA GLY A 29 1.97 -6.23 4.00
C GLY A 29 2.36 -5.48 2.74
N PHE A 30 2.41 -4.16 2.87
CA PHE A 30 2.64 -3.27 1.74
C PHE A 30 3.79 -2.30 1.99
N ILE A 31 4.32 -1.71 0.93
CA ILE A 31 5.33 -0.66 0.99
C ILE A 31 4.93 0.52 0.11
N LEU A 32 4.97 1.73 0.69
CA LEU A 32 4.72 2.99 -0.01
C LEU A 32 6.04 3.61 -0.46
N PHE A 33 6.01 4.28 -1.60
CA PHE A 33 7.09 5.09 -2.15
C PHE A 33 6.62 6.53 -2.34
N ARG A 34 7.54 7.44 -2.68
CA ARG A 34 7.23 8.86 -2.93
C ARG A 34 6.05 9.09 -3.90
N ARG A 35 5.90 8.26 -4.93
CA ARG A 35 4.78 8.36 -5.90
C ARG A 35 3.40 8.04 -5.32
N ASN A 36 3.35 7.44 -4.13
CA ASN A 36 2.10 7.04 -3.46
C ASN A 36 1.64 8.07 -2.42
N VAL A 37 2.39 9.15 -2.21
CA VAL A 37 2.20 10.14 -1.15
C VAL A 37 1.93 11.52 -1.75
N ASP A 38 0.75 12.06 -1.48
CA ASP A 38 0.31 13.40 -1.90
C ASP A 38 -0.06 14.28 -0.68
N SER A 39 -1.10 13.89 0.06
CA SER A 39 -1.52 14.56 1.31
C SER A 39 -1.70 13.55 2.46
N PRO A 40 -1.70 14.00 3.73
CA PRO A 40 -2.00 13.12 4.86
C PRO A 40 -3.34 12.39 4.76
N GLU A 41 -4.38 13.07 4.28
CA GLU A 41 -5.72 12.49 4.09
C GLU A 41 -5.71 11.41 2.99
N GLN A 42 -5.02 11.67 1.88
CA GLN A 42 -4.87 10.69 0.81
C GLN A 42 -4.10 9.46 1.29
N VAL A 43 -2.99 9.63 2.02
CA VAL A 43 -2.22 8.50 2.57
C VAL A 43 -3.07 7.69 3.54
N LEU A 44 -3.87 8.34 4.38
CA LEU A 44 -4.80 7.64 5.27
C LEU A 44 -5.78 6.77 4.45
N ALA A 45 -6.39 7.33 3.42
CA ALA A 45 -7.31 6.59 2.55
C ALA A 45 -6.62 5.42 1.82
N LEU A 46 -5.38 5.61 1.34
CA LEU A 46 -4.61 4.57 0.68
C LEU A 46 -4.25 3.42 1.63
N THR A 47 -3.78 3.74 2.85
CA THR A 47 -3.42 2.73 3.85
C THR A 47 -4.63 1.90 4.31
N GLN A 48 -5.80 2.54 4.44
CA GLN A 48 -7.07 1.88 4.69
C GLN A 48 -7.42 0.94 3.54
N ALA A 49 -7.40 1.44 2.30
CA ALA A 49 -7.74 0.65 1.11
C ALA A 49 -6.84 -0.58 0.91
N LEU A 50 -5.55 -0.46 1.22
CA LEU A 50 -4.59 -1.58 1.16
C LEU A 50 -4.94 -2.68 2.17
N ARG A 51 -5.23 -2.33 3.42
CA ARG A 51 -5.64 -3.27 4.47
C ARG A 51 -6.96 -3.95 4.14
N ASP A 52 -7.94 -3.16 3.69
CA ASP A 52 -9.26 -3.65 3.29
C ASP A 52 -9.15 -4.61 2.10
N SER A 53 -8.21 -4.38 1.17
CA SER A 53 -8.02 -5.24 -0.02
C SER A 53 -7.60 -6.68 0.31
N ILE A 54 -7.09 -6.94 1.52
CA ILE A 54 -6.67 -8.27 1.97
C ILE A 54 -7.40 -8.76 3.22
N ASP A 55 -8.39 -7.98 3.67
CA ASP A 55 -9.17 -8.21 4.90
C ASP A 55 -8.25 -8.42 6.12
N ASP A 56 -7.27 -7.53 6.28
CA ASP A 56 -6.33 -7.53 7.41
C ASP A 56 -6.08 -6.10 7.94
N PRO A 57 -6.74 -5.70 9.04
CA PRO A 57 -6.60 -4.36 9.61
C PRO A 57 -5.21 -4.13 10.25
N LEU A 58 -4.44 -5.19 10.49
CA LEU A 58 -3.12 -5.13 11.11
C LEU A 58 -1.98 -5.29 10.10
N ALA A 59 -2.29 -5.39 8.81
CA ALA A 59 -1.26 -5.50 7.79
C ALA A 59 -0.27 -4.32 7.90
N PRO A 60 1.04 -4.60 8.00
CA PRO A 60 2.06 -3.58 8.06
C PRO A 60 2.08 -2.81 6.74
N ILE A 61 2.13 -1.49 6.86
CA ILE A 61 2.42 -0.58 5.77
C ILE A 61 3.78 0.03 6.05
N LEU A 62 4.76 -0.36 5.25
CA LEU A 62 6.12 0.16 5.28
C LEU A 62 6.19 1.39 4.39
N ILE A 63 7.21 2.21 4.60
CA ILE A 63 7.53 3.32 3.71
C ILE A 63 9.00 3.28 3.39
N ASP A 64 9.33 3.36 2.11
CA ASP A 64 10.69 3.59 1.66
C ASP A 64 10.89 5.10 1.48
N GLN A 65 11.74 5.67 2.33
CA GLN A 65 12.12 7.08 2.34
C GLN A 65 13.54 7.29 1.76
N GLU A 66 13.97 6.47 0.81
CA GLU A 66 15.15 6.74 -0.02
C GLU A 66 14.88 7.95 -0.94
N GLY A 67 14.99 9.17 -0.39
CA GLY A 67 14.82 10.43 -1.14
C GLY A 67 14.65 11.65 -0.26
N GLY A 68 15.78 12.24 0.14
CA GLY A 68 15.88 13.43 0.98
C GLY A 68 15.05 14.63 0.53
N GLY A 69 14.81 15.53 1.49
CA GLY A 69 14.12 16.80 1.27
C GLY A 69 14.72 17.64 0.13
N PRO A 70 14.05 18.76 -0.24
CA PRO A 70 14.36 19.51 -1.45
C PRO A 70 15.86 19.83 -1.52
N SER A 71 16.52 19.30 -2.55
CA SER A 71 17.63 19.98 -3.22
C SER A 71 17.05 20.83 -4.34
#